data_AF-A0A1H3FRE8-F1
#
_entry.id   AF-A0A1H3FRE8-F1
#
_cell.length_a   1.000
_cell.length_b   1.000
_cell.length_c   1.000
_cell.angle_alpha   90.00
_cell.angle_beta   90.00
_cell.angle_gamma   90.00
#
_symmetry.space_group_name_H-M   'P 1'
#
loop_
_entity.id
_entity.type
_entity.pdbx_description
1 polymer ?
#
loop_
_entity_poly.entity_id
_entity_poly.type
_entity_poly.pdbx_seq_one_letter_code
_entity_poly.pdbx_strand_id
1 'polypeptide(L)'
;MAEPSPEDDLVLPPVPLATGSVVRVGGTGRRVSSVELVVSTEDGGELRIPLEHHHGAWWPPAERGAPPAGVYADRVPPADHPHPEG
;
A
#
# COMPACT_ATOMS: atom_id res chain seq x y z
N MET A 1 -17.50 21.70 3.79
CA MET A 1 -16.79 20.55 3.20
C MET A 1 -16.55 19.57 4.32
N ALA A 2 -16.84 18.28 4.12
CA ALA A 2 -16.45 17.26 5.09
C ALA A 2 -14.94 17.08 5.00
N GLU A 3 -14.27 17.03 6.14
CA GLU A 3 -12.86 16.66 6.19
C GLU A 3 -12.76 15.18 5.76
N PRO A 4 -11.82 14.82 4.87
CA PRO A 4 -11.66 13.43 4.48
C PRO A 4 -11.28 12.61 5.71
N SER A 5 -12.07 11.59 6.01
CA SER A 5 -11.78 10.68 7.11
C SER A 5 -10.54 9.85 6.74
N PRO A 6 -9.65 9.53 7.70
CA PRO A 6 -8.45 8.71 7.43
C PRO A 6 -8.76 7.29 6.97
N GLU A 7 -10.01 6.84 7.11
CA GLU A 7 -10.52 5.58 6.55
C GLU A 7 -10.76 5.62 5.03
N ASP A 8 -10.77 6.79 4.40
CA ASP A 8 -10.86 7.00 2.95
C ASP A 8 -9.48 7.12 2.27
N ASP A 9 -8.38 6.92 3.01
CA ASP A 9 -7.03 6.96 2.44
C ASP A 9 -6.82 5.82 1.42
N LEU A 10 -6.13 6.13 0.32
CA LEU A 10 -5.74 5.14 -0.68
C LEU A 10 -4.68 4.19 -0.11
N VAL A 11 -5.11 2.96 0.22
CA VAL A 11 -4.23 1.86 0.65
C VAL A 11 -3.93 0.91 -0.51
N LEU A 12 -2.66 0.55 -0.67
CA LEU A 12 -2.25 -0.47 -1.64
C LEU A 12 -2.37 -1.87 -1.03
N PRO A 13 -2.94 -2.85 -1.77
CA PRO A 13 -3.11 -4.19 -1.24
C PRO A 13 -1.76 -4.92 -1.08
N PRO A 14 -1.65 -5.88 -0.16
CA PRO A 14 -0.42 -6.66 0.06
C PRO A 14 -0.25 -7.78 -0.98
N VAL A 15 -0.56 -7.49 -2.25
CA VAL A 15 -0.48 -8.42 -3.40
C VAL A 15 0.20 -7.70 -4.58
N PRO A 16 0.70 -8.42 -5.60
CA PRO A 16 1.31 -7.76 -6.74
C PRO A 16 0.28 -6.97 -7.54
N LEU A 17 0.66 -5.78 -7.99
CA LEU A 17 -0.19 -4.91 -8.83
C LEU A 17 0.02 -5.17 -10.33
N ALA A 18 1.17 -5.72 -10.71
CA ALA A 18 1.45 -6.16 -12.07
C ALA A 18 2.37 -7.39 -12.06
N THR A 19 2.40 -8.13 -13.17
CA THR A 19 3.28 -9.31 -13.34
C THR A 19 3.99 -9.28 -14.68
N GLY A 20 5.13 -9.96 -14.75
CA GLY A 20 5.91 -10.10 -15.98
C GLY A 20 7.00 -9.05 -16.17
N SER A 21 7.90 -9.34 -17.11
CA SER A 21 9.15 -8.58 -17.33
C SER A 21 9.28 -8.00 -18.73
N VAL A 22 8.25 -8.14 -19.59
CA VAL A 22 8.27 -7.68 -20.99
C VAL A 22 6.96 -6.98 -21.33
N VAL A 23 7.05 -5.80 -21.96
CA VAL A 23 5.91 -5.06 -22.55
C VAL A 23 6.04 -5.00 -24.06
N ARG A 24 4.92 -4.96 -24.80
CA ARG A 24 4.93 -4.75 -26.24
C ARG A 24 4.82 -3.27 -26.57
N VAL A 25 5.86 -2.72 -27.21
CA VAL A 25 5.90 -1.32 -27.65
C VAL A 25 6.20 -1.29 -29.14
N GLY A 26 5.25 -0.78 -29.94
CA GLY A 26 5.37 -0.78 -31.40
C GLY A 26 5.54 -2.19 -31.99
N GLY A 27 4.84 -3.18 -31.43
CA GLY A 27 4.90 -4.58 -31.89
C GLY A 27 6.14 -5.36 -31.45
N THR A 28 7.15 -4.71 -30.85
CA THR A 28 8.36 -5.37 -30.34
C THR A 28 8.30 -5.55 -28.83
N GLY A 29 8.70 -6.72 -28.33
CA GLY A 29 8.84 -6.97 -26.90
C GLY A 29 10.05 -6.23 -26.32
N ARG A 30 9.85 -5.45 -25.26
CA ARG A 30 10.89 -4.72 -24.53
C ARG A 30 10.89 -5.15 -23.07
N ARG A 31 12.08 -5.35 -22.49
CA ARG A 31 12.19 -5.63 -21.06
C ARG A 31 11.75 -4.42 -20.25
N VAL A 32 10.95 -4.67 -19.23
CA VAL A 32 10.50 -3.66 -18.27
C VAL A 32 11.65 -3.39 -17.31
N SER A 33 12.06 -2.14 -17.19
CA SER A 33 13.10 -1.69 -16.25
C SER A 33 12.53 -1.10 -14.96
N SER A 34 11.30 -0.57 -15.01
CA SER A 34 10.58 0.02 -13.88
C SER A 34 9.07 0.01 -14.16
N VAL A 35 8.27 -0.01 -13.11
CA VAL A 35 6.81 0.18 -13.13
C VAL A 35 6.46 1.14 -12.00
N GLU A 36 5.57 2.10 -12.27
CA GLU A 36 5.09 3.06 -11.28
C GLU A 36 3.56 3.10 -11.29
N LEU A 37 2.95 3.19 -10.12
CA LEU A 37 1.53 3.54 -9.98
C LEU A 37 1.43 5.06 -9.88
N VAL A 38 0.62 5.65 -10.75
CA VAL A 38 0.32 7.08 -10.76
C VAL A 38 -1.10 7.30 -10.27
N VAL A 39 -1.24 8.15 -9.25
CA VAL A 39 -2.53 8.54 -8.68
C VAL A 39 -2.73 10.03 -8.95
N SER A 40 -3.78 10.37 -9.68
CA SER A 40 -4.17 11.76 -9.92
C SER A 40 -5.30 12.15 -8.99
N THR A 41 -5.21 13.32 -8.36
CA THR A 41 -6.25 13.87 -7.49
C THR A 41 -7.12 14.85 -8.26
N GLU A 42 -8.31 15.16 -7.73
CA GLU A 42 -9.30 16.03 -8.41
C GLU A 42 -8.80 17.47 -8.56
N ASP A 43 -7.95 17.94 -7.64
CA ASP A 43 -7.28 19.24 -7.70
C ASP A 43 -6.09 19.28 -8.67
N GLY A 44 -5.84 18.19 -9.39
CA GLY A 44 -4.76 18.07 -10.38
C GLY A 44 -3.40 17.69 -9.78
N GLY A 45 -3.36 17.31 -8.51
CA GLY A 45 -2.18 16.72 -7.88
C GLY A 45 -1.85 15.34 -8.45
N GLU A 46 -0.59 14.95 -8.35
CA GLU A 46 -0.13 13.63 -8.79
C GLU A 46 0.82 13.01 -7.75
N LEU A 47 0.54 11.77 -7.36
CA LEU A 47 1.40 10.94 -6.54
C LEU A 47 1.93 9.77 -7.39
N ARG A 48 3.26 9.63 -7.44
CA ARG A 48 3.94 8.51 -8.11
C ARG A 48 4.51 7.55 -7.09
N ILE A 49 4.21 6.27 -7.26
CA ILE A 49 4.64 5.20 -6.36
C ILE A 49 5.44 4.19 -7.18
N PRO A 50 6.77 4.12 -7.02
CA PRO A 50 7.58 3.13 -7.72
C PRO A 50 7.28 1.74 -7.17
N LEU A 51 7.04 0.79 -8.07
CA LEU A 51 6.84 -0.62 -7.71
C LEU A 51 8.17 -1.36 -7.70
N GLU A 52 8.33 -2.25 -6.74
CA GLU A 52 9.51 -3.08 -6.61
C GLU A 52 9.29 -4.43 -7.29
N HIS A 53 10.29 -4.88 -8.05
CA HIS A 53 10.21 -6.16 -8.74
C HIS A 53 10.71 -7.31 -7.84
N HIS A 54 9.79 -8.14 -7.38
CA HIS A 54 10.06 -9.29 -6.53
C HIS A 54 9.31 -10.52 -7.04
N HIS A 55 9.99 -11.67 -7.08
CA HIS A 55 9.40 -12.96 -7.50
C HIS A 55 8.68 -12.93 -8.86
N GLY A 56 9.15 -12.12 -9.82
CA GLY A 56 8.55 -12.02 -11.16
C GLY A 56 7.30 -11.11 -11.25
N ALA A 57 7.02 -10.37 -10.18
CA ALA A 57 5.88 -9.47 -10.09
C ALA A 57 6.30 -8.10 -9.52
N TRP A 58 5.43 -7.11 -9.67
CA TRP A 58 5.65 -5.72 -9.28
C TRP A 58 4.76 -5.38 -8.09
N TRP A 59 5.39 -5.06 -6.97
CA TRP A 59 4.76 -4.90 -5.68
C TRP A 59 4.84 -3.45 -5.20
N PRO A 60 3.86 -2.99 -4.42
CA PRO A 60 4.02 -1.78 -3.62
C PRO A 60 5.26 -1.87 -2.73
N PRO A 61 5.95 -0.76 -2.47
CA PRO A 61 7.06 -0.74 -1.51
C PRO A 61 6.54 -1.07 -0.10
N ALA A 62 7.30 -1.87 0.65
CA ALA A 62 6.87 -2.42 1.93
C ALA A 62 6.53 -1.36 3.00
N GLU A 63 7.19 -0.20 2.96
CA GLU A 63 7.02 0.87 3.95
C GLU A 63 5.77 1.73 3.73
N ARG A 64 5.10 1.64 2.58
CA ARG A 64 3.90 2.44 2.30
C ARG A 64 2.63 1.95 3.00
N GLY A 65 2.62 0.72 3.49
CA GLY A 65 1.47 0.10 4.16
C GLY A 65 1.42 0.31 5.67
N ALA A 66 2.41 0.98 6.26
CA ALA A 66 2.35 1.33 7.67
C ALA A 66 1.29 2.43 7.85
N PRO A 67 0.20 2.20 8.62
CA PRO A 67 -0.61 3.33 9.06
C PRO A 67 0.31 4.32 9.78
N PRO A 68 0.03 5.64 9.72
CA PRO A 68 0.81 6.61 10.47
C PRO A 68 0.92 6.14 11.92
N ALA A 69 2.14 6.18 12.48
CA ALA A 69 2.43 5.76 13.84
C ALA A 69 1.57 6.58 14.82
N GLY A 70 0.38 6.06 15.13
CA GLY A 70 -0.66 6.80 15.84
C GLY A 70 -1.97 6.05 16.02
N VAL A 71 -2.28 5.04 15.20
CA VAL A 71 -3.56 4.31 15.28
C VAL A 71 -3.53 3.05 16.18
N TYR A 72 -2.44 2.84 16.94
CA TYR A 72 -2.32 1.72 17.90
C TYR A 72 -2.44 2.14 19.38
N ALA A 73 -2.95 3.34 19.66
CA ALA A 73 -3.15 3.83 21.02
C ALA A 73 -4.64 3.79 21.43
N ASP A 74 -5.30 2.62 21.31
CA ASP A 74 -6.46 2.32 22.18
C ASP A 74 -6.76 0.82 22.33
N ARG A 75 -5.77 -0.07 22.22
CA ARG A 75 -5.96 -1.40 22.81
C ARG A 75 -5.75 -1.28 24.31
N VAL A 76 -6.84 -1.00 25.01
CA VAL A 76 -6.96 -1.23 26.46
C VAL A 76 -6.35 -2.62 26.75
N PRO A 77 -5.28 -2.73 27.55
CA PRO A 77 -4.77 -4.04 27.94
C PRO A 77 -5.90 -4.78 28.67
N PRO A 78 -6.13 -6.08 28.40
CA PRO A 78 -7.14 -6.83 29.14
C PRO A 78 -6.83 -6.68 30.62
N ALA A 79 -7.81 -6.21 31.39
CA ALA A 79 -7.69 -6.10 32.83
C ALA A 79 -7.26 -7.46 33.40
N ASP A 80 -6.20 -7.44 34.20
CA ASP A 80 -5.75 -8.57 35.00
C ASP A 80 -6.92 -8.94 35.93
N HIS A 81 -7.69 -9.96 35.53
CA HIS A 81 -8.76 -10.51 36.36
C HIS A 81 -8.08 -11.40 37.41
N PRO A 82 -8.16 -11.08 38.71
CA PRO A 82 -7.63 -11.98 39.73
C PRO A 82 -8.41 -13.29 39.71
N HIS A 83 -7.66 -14.39 39.71
CA HIS A 83 -8.17 -15.76 39.75
C HIS A 83 -8.93 -15.98 41.07
N PRO A 84 -10.15 -16.57 41.08
CA PRO A 84 -10.80 -16.91 42.34
C PRO A 84 -10.02 -18.08 42.98
N GLU A 85 -9.74 -17.91 44.27
CA GLU A 85 -9.09 -18.90 45.12
C GLU A 85 -10.00 -20.12 45.30
N GLY A 86 -9.42 -21.32 45.21
CA GLY A 86 -10.05 -22.59 45.53
C GLY A 86 -9.20 -23.37 46.50
#